data_AF-A0A4Q8U517-F1
#
_entry.id   AF-A0A4Q8U517-F1
#
_cell.length_a   1.000
_cell.length_b   1.000
_cell.length_c   1.000
_cell.angle_alpha   90.00
_cell.angle_beta   90.00
_cell.angle_gamma   90.00
#
_symmetry.space_group_name_H-M   'P 1'
#
loop_
_entity.id
_entity.type
_entity.pdbx_description
1 polymer ?
#
loop_
_entity_poly.entity_id
_entity_poly.type
_entity_poly.pdbx_seq_one_letter_code
_entity_poly.pdbx_strand_id
1 'polypeptide(L)'
;MRNQRKQDNSIKEKTSDELLEEIAVNKRKLKQGFVFAFVALIAVIALGIAWFMSNSKVTSTGTSVSAQDDRLFELASVGGRQTAEAFYLIDESKKNILSAGTEKTYASYIENGTEVQKEQTYHVGTGSLAWYLDSQESILPGANGKLEFYIIPKKDNVKSVTVSFDINGYVYTTEENADRRAVKSEDTTLQNLIQGHILFFQQLDDVDGYQKWLKADESFVIEAPKNSSFKKDVPYKVTIYWIWPQYFRNYVYTQKSTQGDLFTDAANQTSDSDYARINTFINSQRTIETSQNKLFYDESGKVQVGSPINKDMAQDTLDQCSNYYNKADEYIGTNAKYIYVGIKAN
;
A
#
# COMPACT_ATOMS: atom_id res chain seq x y z
N MET A 1 2.66 -50.31 -7.93
CA MET A 1 3.43 -49.09 -8.26
C MET A 1 2.44 -48.04 -8.78
N ARG A 2 2.10 -47.06 -7.93
CA ARG A 2 1.17 -45.95 -8.22
C ARG A 2 2.02 -44.74 -8.58
N ASN A 3 1.92 -44.24 -9.81
CA ASN A 3 2.61 -43.02 -10.22
C ASN A 3 1.63 -41.84 -10.14
N GLN A 4 1.85 -40.97 -9.15
CA GLN A 4 1.12 -39.71 -8.99
C GLN A 4 1.58 -38.72 -10.07
N ARG A 5 0.61 -38.15 -10.80
CA ARG A 5 0.80 -36.94 -11.60
C ARG A 5 1.02 -35.78 -10.63
N LYS A 6 2.22 -35.19 -10.66
CA LYS A 6 2.45 -33.83 -10.14
C LYS A 6 1.65 -32.86 -11.00
N GLN A 7 0.66 -32.21 -10.41
CA GLN A 7 0.02 -31.03 -10.99
C GLN A 7 1.00 -29.87 -10.76
N ASP A 8 1.64 -29.45 -11.85
CA ASP A 8 2.46 -28.26 -11.91
C ASP A 8 1.52 -27.05 -11.99
N ASN A 9 1.22 -26.45 -10.84
CA ASN A 9 0.46 -25.20 -10.76
C ASN A 9 1.42 -24.02 -10.97
N SER A 10 1.94 -23.85 -12.18
CA SER A 10 2.47 -22.56 -12.60
C SER A 10 1.27 -21.64 -12.88
N ILE A 11 0.93 -20.75 -11.94
CA ILE A 11 0.01 -19.65 -12.22
C ILE A 11 0.70 -18.79 -13.29
N LYS A 12 0.23 -18.88 -14.54
CA LYS A 12 0.69 -17.99 -15.60
C LYS A 12 0.29 -16.57 -15.23
N GLU A 13 1.29 -15.74 -14.99
CA GLU A 13 1.18 -14.30 -14.80
C GLU A 13 0.53 -13.70 -16.07
N LYS A 14 -0.64 -13.08 -15.91
CA LYS A 14 -1.34 -12.38 -17.00
C LYS A 14 -0.69 -11.01 -17.21
N THR A 15 -0.60 -10.57 -18.46
CA THR A 15 -0.04 -9.26 -18.79
C THR A 15 -1.01 -8.13 -18.46
N SER A 16 -0.51 -6.91 -18.22
CA SER A 16 -1.33 -5.72 -17.89
C SER A 16 -2.47 -5.46 -18.89
N ASP A 17 -2.28 -5.76 -20.18
CA ASP A 17 -3.28 -5.49 -21.21
C ASP A 17 -4.40 -6.53 -21.25
N GLU A 18 -4.09 -7.81 -21.03
CA GLU A 18 -5.09 -8.88 -20.88
C GLU A 18 -5.98 -8.64 -19.66
N LEU A 19 -5.37 -8.10 -18.60
CA LEU A 19 -6.03 -7.69 -17.38
C LEU A 19 -7.00 -6.51 -17.60
N LEU A 20 -6.60 -5.50 -18.39
CA LEU A 20 -7.43 -4.36 -18.78
C LEU A 20 -8.63 -4.74 -19.66
N GLU A 21 -8.47 -5.72 -20.55
CA GLU A 21 -9.54 -6.20 -21.42
C GLU A 21 -10.61 -6.97 -20.62
N GLU A 22 -10.18 -7.81 -19.67
CA GLU A 22 -11.08 -8.54 -18.77
C GLU A 22 -11.85 -7.59 -17.83
N ILE A 23 -11.24 -6.48 -17.39
CA ILE A 23 -11.90 -5.40 -16.63
C ILE A 23 -13.08 -4.80 -17.41
N ALA A 24 -12.91 -4.49 -18.69
CA ALA A 24 -13.96 -3.90 -19.51
C ALA A 24 -15.15 -4.87 -19.71
N VAL A 25 -14.86 -6.17 -19.80
CA VAL A 25 -15.86 -7.23 -19.96
C VAL A 25 -16.62 -7.47 -18.65
N ASN A 26 -15.93 -7.51 -17.51
CA ASN A 26 -16.56 -7.78 -16.22
C ASN A 26 -17.37 -6.58 -15.69
N LYS A 27 -16.93 -5.33 -15.93
CA LYS A 27 -17.73 -4.12 -15.63
C LYS A 27 -19.09 -4.11 -16.36
N ARG A 28 -19.20 -4.72 -17.55
CA ARG A 28 -20.47 -4.84 -18.28
C ARG A 28 -21.43 -5.88 -17.70
N LYS A 29 -20.93 -6.89 -16.99
CA LYS A 29 -21.75 -7.98 -16.42
C LYS A 29 -22.36 -7.67 -15.04
N LEU A 30 -21.87 -6.64 -14.35
CA LEU A 30 -22.29 -6.27 -12.99
C LEU A 30 -23.67 -5.59 -12.88
N LYS A 31 -24.44 -5.45 -13.97
CA LYS A 31 -25.81 -4.91 -13.93
C LYS A 31 -26.90 -5.93 -13.54
N GLN A 32 -26.55 -7.16 -13.16
CA GLN A 32 -27.54 -8.21 -12.84
C GLN A 32 -27.13 -9.06 -11.61
N GLY A 33 -27.75 -8.79 -10.45
CA GLY A 33 -28.07 -9.80 -9.43
C GLY A 33 -27.06 -10.09 -8.29
N PHE A 34 -27.17 -9.32 -7.21
CA PHE A 34 -27.21 -9.71 -5.78
C PHE A 34 -26.31 -10.80 -5.11
N VAL A 35 -25.28 -11.36 -5.74
CA VAL A 35 -24.23 -12.11 -4.99
C VAL A 35 -22.88 -11.83 -5.65
N PHE A 36 -22.25 -10.72 -5.25
CA PHE A 36 -21.08 -10.21 -5.94
C PHE A 36 -19.78 -10.89 -5.49
N ALA A 37 -19.29 -11.81 -6.33
CA ALA A 37 -17.85 -11.97 -6.50
C ALA A 37 -17.35 -10.73 -7.25
N PHE A 38 -16.88 -9.70 -6.53
CA PHE A 38 -16.24 -8.55 -7.15
C PHE A 38 -14.85 -8.93 -7.63
N VAL A 39 -14.64 -8.80 -8.95
CA VAL A 39 -13.30 -8.79 -9.55
C VAL A 39 -13.08 -7.38 -10.07
N ALA A 40 -12.75 -6.46 -9.16
CA ALA A 40 -12.07 -5.24 -9.54
C ALA A 40 -10.58 -5.54 -9.45
N LEU A 41 -9.91 -5.49 -10.59
CA LEU A 41 -8.49 -5.76 -10.67
C LEU A 41 -7.76 -4.41 -10.68
N ILE A 42 -7.18 -4.06 -9.55
CA ILE A 42 -6.47 -2.81 -9.36
C ILE A 42 -4.99 -3.11 -9.15
N ALA A 43 -4.08 -2.50 -9.90
CA ALA A 43 -2.65 -2.65 -9.61
C ALA A 43 -2.24 -1.68 -8.50
N VAL A 44 -1.50 -2.15 -7.48
CA VAL A 44 -0.70 -1.24 -6.63
C VAL A 44 0.56 -0.91 -7.39
N ILE A 45 0.71 0.38 -7.65
CA ILE A 45 1.97 0.94 -8.06
C ILE A 45 2.51 1.68 -6.87
N ALA A 46 3.64 1.22 -6.39
CA ALA A 46 4.32 1.91 -5.35
C ALA A 46 5.08 3.10 -6.00
N LEU A 47 4.84 4.31 -5.50
CA LEU A 47 5.51 5.54 -5.89
C LEU A 47 6.54 5.87 -4.83
N GLY A 48 7.80 6.04 -5.19
CA GLY A 48 8.74 6.74 -4.33
C GLY A 48 8.52 8.24 -4.49
N ILE A 49 8.20 8.97 -3.42
CA ILE A 49 8.27 10.44 -3.43
C ILE A 49 8.97 10.91 -2.15
N ALA A 50 10.28 11.11 -2.24
CA ALA A 50 11.00 11.88 -1.24
C ALA A 50 10.94 13.39 -1.55
N TRP A 51 10.38 14.18 -0.63
CA TRP A 51 10.52 15.64 -0.57
C TRP A 51 11.25 15.97 0.73
N PHE A 52 12.57 16.17 0.66
CA PHE A 52 13.33 16.72 1.78
C PHE A 52 13.41 18.25 1.64
N MET A 53 12.76 19.00 2.53
CA MET A 53 13.16 20.39 2.75
C MET A 53 14.45 20.38 3.57
N SER A 54 15.61 20.37 2.91
CA SER A 54 16.78 21.00 3.52
C SER A 54 16.59 22.50 3.40
N ASN A 55 16.45 23.14 4.56
CA ASN A 55 16.44 24.59 4.82
C ASN A 55 16.75 25.45 3.58
N SER A 56 15.72 25.93 2.87
CA SER A 56 15.90 26.91 1.80
C SER A 56 16.26 28.27 2.42
N LYS A 57 17.54 28.52 2.70
CA LYS A 57 18.05 29.89 2.75
C LYS A 57 18.46 30.32 1.34
N VAL A 58 17.41 30.64 0.58
CA VAL A 58 17.26 31.59 -0.55
C VAL A 58 18.52 32.13 -1.24
N THR A 59 18.60 31.79 -2.54
CA THR A 59 19.04 32.53 -3.75
C THR A 59 20.02 33.71 -3.65
N SER A 60 21.06 33.71 -4.51
CA SER A 60 21.10 34.56 -5.72
C SER A 60 22.50 34.63 -6.35
N THR A 61 22.54 34.53 -7.69
CA THR A 61 23.60 34.94 -8.62
C THR A 61 24.85 34.07 -8.79
N GLY A 62 24.89 33.35 -9.92
CA GLY A 62 26.07 33.26 -10.78
C GLY A 62 27.34 32.68 -10.15
N THR A 63 27.35 31.38 -9.87
CA THR A 63 28.49 30.45 -9.96
C THR A 63 28.01 29.09 -9.50
N SER A 64 28.49 28.02 -10.13
CA SER A 64 28.17 26.64 -9.76
C SER A 64 28.67 26.33 -8.36
N VAL A 65 27.85 26.61 -7.35
CA VAL A 65 28.05 26.16 -5.97
C VAL A 65 27.39 24.78 -5.89
N SER A 66 28.18 23.70 -5.96
CA SER A 66 27.70 22.41 -5.52
C SER A 66 27.46 22.52 -4.01
N ALA A 67 26.20 22.63 -3.60
CA ALA A 67 25.83 22.50 -2.21
C ALA A 67 26.41 21.18 -1.69
N GLN A 68 27.12 21.23 -0.56
CA GLN A 68 27.57 20.03 0.13
C GLN A 68 26.36 19.15 0.34
N ASP A 69 26.48 17.87 -0.03
CA ASP A 69 25.36 16.94 0.01
C ASP A 69 24.97 16.66 1.48
N ASP A 70 24.04 17.47 1.98
CA ASP A 70 23.55 17.40 3.35
C ASP A 70 22.49 16.32 3.59
N ARG A 71 22.18 15.50 2.57
CA ARG A 71 21.16 14.45 2.63
C ARG A 71 21.53 13.40 3.68
N LEU A 72 20.54 12.98 4.48
CA LEU A 72 20.72 11.90 5.46
C LEU A 72 20.53 10.52 4.83
N PHE A 73 19.65 10.41 3.84
CA PHE A 73 19.25 9.14 3.24
C PHE A 73 18.97 9.28 1.73
N GLU A 74 19.24 8.21 0.98
CA GLU A 74 18.65 7.91 -0.33
C GLU A 74 17.63 6.78 -0.15
N LEU A 75 16.61 6.74 -1.01
CA LEU A 75 15.69 5.61 -1.11
C LEU A 75 16.08 4.75 -2.30
N ALA A 76 15.83 3.45 -2.20
CA ALA A 76 16.09 2.52 -3.27
C ALA A 76 15.06 1.40 -3.33
N SER A 77 14.93 0.80 -4.52
CA SER A 77 14.10 -0.37 -4.77
C SER A 77 14.78 -1.31 -5.77
N VAL A 78 14.27 -2.54 -5.89
CA VAL A 78 14.80 -3.59 -6.75
C VAL A 78 13.67 -4.26 -7.51
N GLY A 79 13.94 -4.76 -8.71
CA GLY A 79 12.96 -5.45 -9.54
C GLY A 79 12.69 -4.71 -10.85
N GLY A 80 11.48 -4.85 -11.37
CA GLY A 80 11.03 -4.25 -12.62
C GLY A 80 10.19 -2.99 -12.43
N ARG A 81 10.31 -2.04 -13.37
CA ARG A 81 9.44 -0.88 -13.44
C ARG A 81 8.04 -1.32 -13.87
N GLN A 82 7.02 -0.80 -13.21
CA GLN A 82 5.63 -1.20 -13.47
C GLN A 82 5.14 -0.57 -14.79
N THR A 83 4.57 -1.38 -15.69
CA THR A 83 4.09 -0.93 -17.01
C THR A 83 3.06 0.19 -16.87
N ALA A 84 2.08 0.00 -15.98
CA ALA A 84 1.02 1.00 -15.79
C ALA A 84 1.55 2.35 -15.31
N GLU A 85 2.59 2.35 -14.47
CA GLU A 85 3.30 3.56 -14.06
C GLU A 85 4.06 4.18 -15.24
N ALA A 86 4.87 3.39 -15.92
CA ALA A 86 5.72 3.85 -17.01
C ALA A 86 4.93 4.52 -18.14
N PHE A 87 3.75 3.99 -18.47
CA PHE A 87 2.94 4.45 -19.61
C PHE A 87 1.83 5.44 -19.24
N TYR A 88 1.18 5.30 -18.08
CA TYR A 88 0.02 6.13 -17.76
C TYR A 88 0.32 7.24 -16.77
N LEU A 89 1.37 7.12 -15.95
CA LEU A 89 1.72 8.15 -14.97
C LEU A 89 2.64 9.23 -15.59
N ILE A 90 2.07 9.92 -16.57
CA ILE A 90 2.76 10.92 -17.39
C ILE A 90 2.09 12.29 -17.27
N ASP A 91 2.87 13.35 -17.46
CA ASP A 91 2.37 14.72 -17.53
C ASP A 91 1.69 15.03 -18.89
N GLU A 92 1.23 16.26 -19.06
CA GLU A 92 0.60 16.72 -20.31
C GLU A 92 1.56 16.69 -21.51
N SER A 93 2.87 16.70 -21.26
CA SER A 93 3.92 16.59 -22.28
C SER A 93 4.33 15.13 -22.55
N LYS A 94 3.57 14.15 -22.04
CA LYS A 94 3.83 12.71 -22.14
C LYS A 94 5.16 12.27 -21.51
N LYS A 95 5.67 13.05 -20.55
CA LYS A 95 6.85 12.66 -19.77
C LYS A 95 6.41 12.01 -18.47
N ASN A 96 7.10 10.95 -18.08
CA ASN A 96 6.84 10.29 -16.82
C ASN A 96 7.15 11.23 -15.64
N ILE A 97 6.25 11.29 -14.66
CA ILE A 97 6.39 12.18 -13.50
C ILE A 97 7.35 11.63 -12.44
N LEU A 98 7.73 10.36 -12.56
CA LEU A 98 8.73 9.67 -11.75
C LEU A 98 10.04 9.44 -12.51
N SER A 99 11.12 9.67 -11.79
CA SER A 99 12.47 9.30 -12.16
C SER A 99 12.67 7.79 -12.05
N ALA A 100 13.38 7.22 -13.03
CA ALA A 100 13.88 5.84 -12.96
C ALA A 100 14.95 5.63 -11.88
N GLY A 101 15.45 6.72 -11.28
CA GLY A 101 16.59 6.69 -10.37
C GLY A 101 17.91 6.43 -11.10
N THR A 102 18.94 6.17 -10.32
CA THR A 102 20.27 5.75 -10.78
C THR A 102 20.51 4.33 -10.34
N GLU A 103 20.95 3.48 -11.27
CA GLU A 103 21.36 2.11 -10.95
C GLU A 103 22.64 2.12 -10.12
N LYS A 104 22.62 1.45 -8.97
CA LYS A 104 23.80 1.20 -8.14
C LYS A 104 23.79 -0.26 -7.69
N THR A 105 24.94 -0.91 -7.75
CA THR A 105 25.11 -2.28 -7.26
C THR A 105 25.75 -2.27 -5.88
N TYR A 106 25.18 -3.02 -4.96
CA TYR A 106 25.75 -3.25 -3.62
C TYR A 106 25.91 -4.75 -3.40
N ALA A 107 27.04 -5.15 -2.79
CA ALA A 107 27.36 -6.56 -2.52
C ALA A 107 26.52 -7.17 -1.38
N SER A 108 25.99 -6.32 -0.50
CA SER A 108 25.18 -6.74 0.64
C SER A 108 24.14 -5.69 1.03
N TYR A 109 23.18 -6.09 1.85
CA TYR A 109 22.25 -5.21 2.55
C TYR A 109 22.03 -5.68 3.98
N ILE A 110 21.45 -4.83 4.82
CA ILE A 110 21.04 -5.17 6.18
C ILE A 110 19.54 -5.45 6.21
N GLU A 111 19.13 -6.57 6.79
CA GLU A 111 17.74 -6.94 7.05
C GLU A 111 17.62 -7.41 8.50
N ASN A 112 16.73 -6.78 9.27
CA ASN A 112 16.52 -7.08 10.69
C ASN A 112 17.82 -7.12 11.53
N GLY A 113 18.79 -6.26 11.20
CA GLY A 113 20.08 -6.16 11.89
C GLY A 113 21.11 -7.23 11.54
N THR A 114 20.83 -8.05 10.53
CA THR A 114 21.73 -9.06 9.97
C THR A 114 22.18 -8.62 8.58
N GLU A 115 23.46 -8.81 8.29
CA GLU A 115 23.99 -8.56 6.95
C GLU A 115 23.72 -9.75 6.04
N VAL A 116 23.09 -9.48 4.90
CA VAL A 116 22.78 -10.46 3.86
C VAL A 116 23.75 -10.24 2.71
N GLN A 117 24.62 -11.22 2.46
CA GLN A 117 25.57 -11.21 1.35
C GLN A 117 24.85 -11.61 0.06
N LYS A 118 24.31 -10.62 -0.65
CA LYS A 118 23.60 -10.79 -1.91
C LYS A 118 23.86 -9.56 -2.77
N GLU A 119 24.67 -9.74 -3.81
CA GLU A 119 24.88 -8.71 -4.81
C GLU A 119 23.58 -8.48 -5.57
N GLN A 120 23.11 -7.23 -5.60
CA GLN A 120 21.93 -6.84 -6.37
C GLN A 120 22.05 -5.39 -6.86
N THR A 121 21.39 -5.11 -7.97
CA THR A 121 21.29 -3.76 -8.54
C THR A 121 20.04 -3.09 -8.03
N TYR A 122 20.20 -1.85 -7.59
CA TYR A 122 19.17 -1.02 -6.99
C TYR A 122 18.90 0.19 -7.86
N HIS A 123 17.64 0.59 -7.95
CA HIS A 123 17.23 1.88 -8.48
C HIS A 123 17.18 2.88 -7.33
N VAL A 124 18.17 3.77 -7.27
CA VAL A 124 18.41 4.69 -6.16
C VAL A 124 17.99 6.11 -6.53
N GLY A 125 17.35 6.82 -5.62
CA GLY A 125 16.93 8.20 -5.85
C GLY A 125 16.62 8.98 -4.57
N THR A 126 16.39 10.27 -4.74
CA THR A 126 16.16 11.22 -3.64
C THR A 126 14.86 12.00 -3.75
N GLY A 127 14.06 11.75 -4.77
CA GLY A 127 12.75 12.37 -4.98
C GLY A 127 12.08 11.84 -6.22
N SER A 128 10.74 11.75 -6.18
CA SER A 128 9.90 11.22 -7.26
C SER A 128 10.48 9.96 -7.93
N LEU A 129 10.95 9.00 -7.13
CA LEU A 129 11.57 7.77 -7.61
C LEU A 129 10.50 6.74 -7.97
N ALA A 130 10.54 6.15 -9.16
CA ALA A 130 9.69 5.01 -9.47
C ALA A 130 10.07 3.83 -8.56
N TRP A 131 9.09 3.15 -7.99
CA TRP A 131 9.36 1.95 -7.20
C TRP A 131 9.39 0.74 -8.11
N TYR A 132 10.54 0.08 -8.12
CA TYR A 132 10.76 -1.16 -8.85
C TYR A 132 10.31 -2.33 -7.96
N LEU A 133 9.53 -3.24 -8.52
CA LEU A 133 8.94 -4.37 -7.82
C LEU A 133 9.24 -5.65 -8.59
N ASP A 134 9.45 -6.76 -7.90
CA ASP A 134 9.74 -8.05 -8.54
C ASP A 134 8.55 -8.61 -9.35
N SER A 135 7.33 -8.18 -9.03
CA SER A 135 6.11 -8.54 -9.76
C SER A 135 5.08 -7.42 -9.72
N GLN A 136 4.11 -7.47 -10.64
CA GLN A 136 2.94 -6.60 -10.63
C GLN A 136 1.77 -7.36 -10.01
N GLU A 137 1.35 -6.95 -8.81
CA GLU A 137 0.23 -7.61 -8.15
C GLU A 137 -1.09 -6.92 -8.53
N SER A 138 -2.04 -7.76 -8.92
CA SER A 138 -3.45 -7.38 -9.02
C SER A 138 -4.09 -7.49 -7.65
N ILE A 139 -4.81 -6.44 -7.28
CA ILE A 139 -5.38 -6.27 -5.95
C ILE A 139 -6.87 -6.21 -6.07
N LEU A 140 -7.47 -7.02 -5.21
CA LEU A 140 -8.89 -7.27 -5.03
C LEU A 140 -9.11 -7.59 -3.54
N PRO A 141 -10.34 -7.48 -3.02
CA PRO A 141 -10.63 -7.85 -1.64
C PRO A 141 -10.12 -9.26 -1.31
N GLY A 142 -9.31 -9.37 -0.25
CA GLY A 142 -8.60 -10.58 0.19
C GLY A 142 -7.13 -10.65 -0.21
N ALA A 143 -6.69 -9.82 -1.16
CA ALA A 143 -5.29 -9.76 -1.55
C ALA A 143 -4.43 -9.15 -0.43
N ASN A 144 -3.19 -9.61 -0.35
CA ASN A 144 -2.19 -9.15 0.60
C ASN A 144 -0.80 -9.37 0.00
N GLY A 145 0.19 -8.65 0.51
CA GLY A 145 1.54 -8.74 0.00
C GLY A 145 2.55 -7.95 0.81
N LYS A 146 3.71 -7.72 0.20
CA LYS A 146 4.82 -6.97 0.79
C LYS A 146 5.21 -5.82 -0.11
N LEU A 147 5.42 -4.67 0.50
CA LEU A 147 6.12 -3.55 -0.11
C LEU A 147 7.54 -3.50 0.46
N GLU A 148 8.53 -3.70 -0.40
CA GLU A 148 9.94 -3.75 0.00
C GLU A 148 10.73 -2.60 -0.63
N PHE A 149 11.38 -1.82 0.21
CA PHE A 149 12.27 -0.73 -0.22
C PHE A 149 13.50 -0.70 0.67
N TYR A 150 14.47 0.13 0.29
CA TYR A 150 15.74 0.25 0.98
C TYR A 150 16.01 1.69 1.35
N ILE A 151 16.52 1.88 2.56
CA ILE A 151 17.05 3.16 3.02
C ILE A 151 18.57 3.07 2.96
N ILE A 152 19.21 4.01 2.27
CA ILE A 152 20.66 4.09 2.16
C ILE A 152 21.14 5.35 2.88
N PRO A 153 21.70 5.24 4.09
CA PRO A 153 22.20 6.39 4.84
C PRO A 153 23.41 7.01 4.14
N LYS A 154 23.46 8.34 4.10
CA LYS A 154 24.55 9.09 3.46
C LYS A 154 25.48 9.78 4.47
N LYS A 155 25.11 9.76 5.74
CA LYS A 155 25.89 10.28 6.86
C LYS A 155 26.09 9.20 7.92
N ASP A 156 27.20 9.29 8.63
CA ASP A 156 27.47 8.48 9.81
C ASP A 156 26.60 8.92 11.00
N ASN A 157 26.47 8.05 12.00
CA ASN A 157 25.78 8.33 13.28
C ASN A 157 24.28 8.65 13.16
N VAL A 158 23.64 8.38 12.02
CA VAL A 158 22.18 8.52 11.90
C VAL A 158 21.50 7.33 12.57
N LYS A 159 20.59 7.58 13.50
CA LYS A 159 19.98 6.53 14.35
C LYS A 159 18.59 6.11 13.92
N SER A 160 17.88 6.97 13.22
CA SER A 160 16.51 6.70 12.79
C SER A 160 16.17 7.53 11.56
N VAL A 161 15.10 7.12 10.89
CA VAL A 161 14.46 7.86 9.81
C VAL A 161 12.96 7.83 10.04
N THR A 162 12.33 8.97 9.81
CA THR A 162 10.87 9.07 9.87
C THR A 162 10.32 8.82 8.47
N VAL A 163 9.41 7.88 8.34
CA VAL A 163 8.80 7.53 7.06
C VAL A 163 7.30 7.77 7.15
N SER A 164 6.70 8.28 6.07
CA SER A 164 5.26 8.46 5.92
C SER A 164 4.78 7.85 4.61
N PHE A 165 3.57 7.32 4.63
CA PHE A 165 2.89 6.79 3.46
C PHE A 165 1.74 7.69 3.03
N ASP A 166 1.55 7.76 1.73
CA ASP A 166 0.32 8.26 1.12
C ASP A 166 -0.27 7.14 0.27
N ILE A 167 -1.57 6.91 0.33
CA ILE A 167 -2.27 5.96 -0.53
C ILE A 167 -3.43 6.67 -1.20
N ASN A 168 -3.47 6.58 -2.53
CA ASN A 168 -4.49 7.26 -3.31
C ASN A 168 -5.02 6.40 -4.45
N GLY A 169 -6.32 6.55 -4.70
CA GLY A 169 -6.99 6.08 -5.91
C GLY A 169 -6.73 7.01 -7.09
N TYR A 170 -6.41 6.43 -8.23
CA TYR A 170 -6.16 7.13 -9.48
C TYR A 170 -7.16 6.68 -10.55
N VAL A 171 -7.55 7.64 -11.39
CA VAL A 171 -8.47 7.48 -12.51
C VAL A 171 -7.79 7.87 -13.81
N TYR A 172 -8.39 7.51 -14.94
CA TYR A 172 -7.94 8.01 -16.22
C TYR A 172 -8.49 9.41 -16.49
N THR A 173 -7.67 10.28 -17.08
CA THR A 173 -8.11 11.59 -17.59
C THR A 173 -9.15 11.47 -18.70
N THR A 174 -9.06 10.40 -19.50
CA THR A 174 -9.98 10.05 -20.58
C THR A 174 -10.01 8.53 -20.73
N GLU A 175 -11.15 7.99 -21.16
CA GLU A 175 -11.26 6.57 -21.49
C GLU A 175 -10.63 6.25 -22.86
N GLU A 176 -10.32 7.25 -23.70
CA GLU A 176 -9.64 7.07 -24.99
C GLU A 176 -8.14 6.79 -24.84
N ASN A 177 -7.63 5.76 -25.52
CA ASN A 177 -6.25 5.29 -25.35
C ASN A 177 -5.17 6.31 -25.76
N ALA A 178 -5.42 7.21 -26.73
CA ALA A 178 -4.37 8.03 -27.35
C ALA A 178 -3.73 9.06 -26.41
N ASP A 179 -4.50 9.57 -25.44
CA ASP A 179 -4.10 10.59 -24.48
C ASP A 179 -4.46 10.21 -23.02
N ARG A 180 -4.58 8.91 -22.78
CA ARG A 180 -4.89 8.35 -21.46
C ARG A 180 -3.75 8.60 -20.49
N ARG A 181 -4.04 9.26 -19.37
CA ARG A 181 -3.12 9.45 -18.24
C ARG A 181 -3.80 9.05 -16.95
N ALA A 182 -3.04 8.49 -16.01
CA ALA A 182 -3.49 8.23 -14.66
C ALA A 182 -3.27 9.49 -13.81
N VAL A 183 -4.34 10.01 -13.21
CA VAL A 183 -4.29 11.16 -12.29
C VAL A 183 -4.99 10.80 -10.98
N LYS A 184 -4.56 11.41 -9.88
CA LYS A 184 -5.22 11.24 -8.59
C LYS A 184 -6.69 11.61 -8.72
N SER A 185 -7.58 10.79 -8.17
CA SER A 185 -9.01 11.08 -8.18
C SER A 185 -9.34 12.21 -7.21
N GLU A 186 -10.15 13.17 -7.66
CA GLU A 186 -10.71 14.24 -6.81
C GLU A 186 -11.88 13.76 -5.95
N ASP A 187 -12.33 12.52 -6.14
CA ASP A 187 -13.38 11.90 -5.33
C ASP A 187 -12.84 11.58 -3.92
N THR A 188 -13.19 12.43 -2.97
CA THR A 188 -12.78 12.27 -1.57
C THR A 188 -13.35 11.01 -0.92
N THR A 189 -14.52 10.53 -1.37
CA THR A 189 -15.12 9.29 -0.85
C THR A 189 -14.24 8.12 -1.25
N LEU A 190 -13.84 8.05 -2.52
CA LEU A 190 -12.89 7.04 -3.00
C LEU A 190 -11.58 7.06 -2.20
N GLN A 191 -10.99 8.25 -2.00
CA GLN A 191 -9.74 8.36 -1.24
C GLN A 191 -9.91 7.88 0.21
N ASN A 192 -10.98 8.30 0.88
CA ASN A 192 -11.26 7.89 2.26
C ASN A 192 -11.44 6.38 2.39
N LEU A 193 -12.20 5.75 1.49
CA LEU A 193 -12.45 4.32 1.53
C LEU A 193 -11.16 3.52 1.31
N ILE A 194 -10.32 3.91 0.34
CA ILE A 194 -9.03 3.25 0.10
C ILE A 194 -8.16 3.22 1.36
N GLN A 195 -8.15 4.30 2.14
CA GLN A 195 -7.36 4.40 3.38
C GLN A 195 -7.80 3.44 4.49
N GLY A 196 -9.08 3.03 4.54
CA GLY A 196 -9.57 2.06 5.53
C GLY A 196 -9.63 0.63 5.01
N HIS A 197 -9.62 0.43 3.69
CA HIS A 197 -9.68 -0.88 3.04
C HIS A 197 -8.31 -1.48 2.79
N ILE A 198 -7.30 -0.67 2.45
CA ILE A 198 -5.93 -1.14 2.25
C ILE A 198 -5.09 -0.74 3.46
N LEU A 199 -4.79 -1.73 4.28
CA LEU A 199 -4.09 -1.55 5.55
C LEU A 199 -2.61 -1.88 5.41
N PHE A 200 -1.77 -1.18 6.18
CA PHE A 200 -0.32 -1.38 6.22
C PHE A 200 0.18 -1.72 7.62
N PHE A 201 1.18 -2.58 7.70
CA PHE A 201 1.74 -3.11 8.95
C PHE A 201 3.25 -3.28 8.83
N GLN A 202 4.01 -3.00 9.89
CA GLN A 202 5.45 -3.25 9.86
C GLN A 202 5.82 -4.72 10.12
N GLN A 203 4.89 -5.49 10.68
CA GLN A 203 5.14 -6.85 11.14
C GLN A 203 3.96 -7.77 10.82
N LEU A 204 4.29 -9.04 10.58
CA LEU A 204 3.36 -10.13 10.38
C LEU A 204 4.01 -11.42 10.90
N ASP A 205 3.33 -12.12 11.79
CA ASP A 205 3.72 -13.47 12.24
C ASP A 205 2.50 -14.37 12.45
N ASP A 206 2.78 -15.64 12.77
CA ASP A 206 1.75 -16.66 13.01
C ASP A 206 1.16 -16.61 14.43
N VAL A 207 1.79 -15.86 15.35
CA VAL A 207 1.39 -15.82 16.76
C VAL A 207 0.32 -14.77 16.98
N ASP A 208 0.58 -13.53 16.58
CA ASP A 208 -0.28 -12.36 16.78
C ASP A 208 -0.96 -11.91 15.48
N GLY A 209 -0.44 -12.31 14.33
CA GLY A 209 -0.92 -11.86 13.03
C GLY A 209 -0.26 -10.55 12.59
N TYR A 210 -1.04 -9.65 11.98
CA TYR A 210 -0.55 -8.34 11.57
C TYR A 210 -0.28 -7.45 12.79
N GLN A 211 0.83 -6.71 12.77
CA GLN A 211 1.31 -5.92 13.90
C GLN A 211 1.98 -4.62 13.46
N LYS A 212 2.05 -3.66 14.38
CA LYS A 212 2.48 -2.28 14.19
C LYS A 212 1.70 -1.64 13.05
N TRP A 213 0.39 -1.50 13.28
CA TRP A 213 -0.52 -0.91 12.30
C TRP A 213 -0.08 0.52 11.96
N LEU A 214 0.14 0.74 10.66
CA LEU A 214 0.48 2.00 10.06
C LEU A 214 -0.79 2.61 9.47
N LYS A 215 -1.38 3.51 10.24
CA LYS A 215 -2.56 4.24 9.79
C LYS A 215 -2.14 5.20 8.68
N ALA A 216 -2.93 5.26 7.60
CA ALA A 216 -2.70 6.20 6.50
C ALA A 216 -2.60 7.63 7.05
N ASP A 217 -1.73 8.44 6.43
CA ASP A 217 -1.39 9.81 6.82
C ASP A 217 -0.58 9.96 8.13
N GLU A 218 -0.26 8.87 8.83
CA GLU A 218 0.63 8.90 9.99
C GLU A 218 2.07 8.54 9.60
N SER A 219 3.03 9.24 10.21
CA SER A 219 4.44 8.90 10.08
C SER A 219 4.85 7.88 11.13
N PHE A 220 5.81 7.03 10.80
CA PHE A 220 6.41 6.07 11.71
C PHE A 220 7.93 6.16 11.64
N VAL A 221 8.59 5.61 12.65
CA VAL A 221 10.05 5.67 12.79
C VAL A 221 10.64 4.31 12.47
N ILE A 222 11.66 4.31 11.63
CA ILE A 222 12.53 3.17 11.40
C ILE A 222 13.83 3.44 12.13
N GLU A 223 14.11 2.61 13.14
CA GLU A 223 15.31 2.72 13.94
C GLU A 223 16.45 1.86 13.38
N ALA A 224 17.67 2.32 13.58
CA ALA A 224 18.85 1.54 13.32
C ALA A 224 18.83 0.28 14.22
N PRO A 225 19.19 -0.90 13.69
CA PRO A 225 19.20 -2.12 14.48
C PRO A 225 20.08 -2.02 15.74
N LYS A 226 19.69 -2.74 16.80
CA LYS A 226 20.45 -2.88 18.05
C LYS A 226 20.73 -1.54 18.78
N ASN A 227 19.84 -0.55 18.64
CA ASN A 227 19.99 0.80 19.23
C ASN A 227 21.30 1.49 18.82
N SER A 228 21.82 1.16 17.64
CA SER A 228 23.08 1.67 17.12
C SER A 228 22.84 2.83 16.14
N SER A 229 23.72 3.01 15.16
CA SER A 229 23.51 3.92 14.03
C SER A 229 23.55 3.14 12.74
N PHE A 230 22.84 3.63 11.73
CA PHE A 230 22.94 3.07 10.41
C PHE A 230 24.38 3.22 9.88
N LYS A 231 24.86 2.21 9.18
CA LYS A 231 26.14 2.25 8.47
C LYS A 231 25.96 3.09 7.21
N LYS A 232 26.82 4.10 7.06
CA LYS A 232 26.85 4.93 5.87
C LYS A 232 27.06 4.09 4.61
N ASP A 233 26.35 4.46 3.55
CA ASP A 233 26.38 3.86 2.21
C ASP A 233 26.04 2.36 2.17
N VAL A 234 25.28 1.87 3.17
CA VAL A 234 24.79 0.49 3.20
C VAL A 234 23.26 0.48 3.06
N PRO A 235 22.68 -0.32 2.15
CA PRO A 235 21.23 -0.46 2.06
C PRO A 235 20.64 -1.18 3.27
N TYR A 236 19.59 -0.62 3.86
CA TYR A 236 18.76 -1.22 4.90
C TYR A 236 17.41 -1.58 4.33
N LYS A 237 17.11 -2.87 4.25
CA LYS A 237 15.82 -3.35 3.75
C LYS A 237 14.72 -3.03 4.74
N VAL A 238 13.63 -2.49 4.22
CA VAL A 238 12.37 -2.25 4.92
C VAL A 238 11.30 -3.05 4.21
N THR A 239 10.56 -3.83 5.00
CA THR A 239 9.39 -4.57 4.52
C THR A 239 8.16 -4.03 5.23
N ILE A 240 7.16 -3.64 4.46
CA ILE A 240 5.83 -3.28 4.93
C ILE A 240 4.86 -4.32 4.39
N TYR A 241 4.04 -4.87 5.25
CA TYR A 241 2.99 -5.80 4.88
C TYR A 241 1.73 -5.00 4.58
N TRP A 242 1.04 -5.37 3.53
CA TRP A 242 -0.24 -4.76 3.19
C TRP A 242 -1.32 -5.82 3.02
N ILE A 243 -2.57 -5.45 3.30
CA ILE A 243 -3.74 -6.31 3.11
C ILE A 243 -4.96 -5.48 2.77
N TRP A 244 -5.74 -5.95 1.80
CA TRP A 244 -7.12 -5.58 1.62
C TRP A 244 -7.99 -6.71 2.18
N PRO A 245 -8.62 -6.56 3.34
CA PRO A 245 -9.42 -7.65 3.91
C PRO A 245 -10.61 -8.00 3.01
N GLN A 246 -10.88 -9.29 2.85
CA GLN A 246 -11.93 -9.76 1.93
C GLN A 246 -13.33 -9.46 2.47
N TYR A 247 -13.48 -9.55 3.79
CA TYR A 247 -14.76 -9.39 4.46
C TYR A 247 -14.57 -8.47 5.66
N PHE A 248 -15.60 -7.70 5.99
CA PHE A 248 -15.63 -6.87 7.19
C PHE A 248 -15.24 -7.65 8.47
N ARG A 249 -15.68 -8.91 8.57
CA ARG A 249 -15.38 -9.80 9.69
C ARG A 249 -13.87 -9.98 9.93
N ASN A 250 -13.03 -9.83 8.91
CA ASN A 250 -11.58 -10.02 9.01
C ASN A 250 -10.92 -8.96 9.88
N TYR A 251 -11.56 -7.81 10.07
CA TYR A 251 -11.08 -6.78 10.96
C TYR A 251 -11.33 -7.09 12.44
N VAL A 252 -12.40 -7.83 12.73
CA VAL A 252 -13.01 -7.91 14.07
C VAL A 252 -12.80 -9.26 14.74
N TYR A 253 -12.82 -10.35 13.97
CA TYR A 253 -12.53 -11.68 14.51
C TYR A 253 -11.03 -11.98 14.46
N THR A 254 -10.67 -13.07 15.12
CA THR A 254 -9.29 -13.43 15.48
C THR A 254 -8.88 -14.81 14.93
N GLN A 255 -9.53 -15.27 13.86
CA GLN A 255 -9.32 -16.57 13.23
C GLN A 255 -8.46 -16.48 11.96
N LYS A 256 -7.28 -15.85 12.07
CA LYS A 256 -6.38 -15.60 10.94
C LYS A 256 -6.11 -16.82 10.05
N SER A 257 -5.72 -17.94 10.66
CA SER A 257 -5.27 -19.14 9.94
C SER A 257 -6.36 -19.85 9.14
N THR A 258 -7.62 -19.69 9.52
CA THR A 258 -8.75 -20.38 8.89
C THR A 258 -9.62 -19.47 8.04
N GLN A 259 -9.61 -18.16 8.30
CA GLN A 259 -10.57 -17.22 7.74
C GLN A 259 -9.94 -15.94 7.19
N GLY A 260 -8.61 -15.81 7.25
CA GLY A 260 -7.89 -14.63 6.75
C GLY A 260 -8.07 -13.39 7.61
N ASP A 261 -8.51 -13.52 8.86
CA ASP A 261 -8.62 -12.41 9.79
C ASP A 261 -7.25 -11.73 10.02
N LEU A 262 -7.27 -10.44 10.36
CA LEU A 262 -6.04 -9.67 10.55
C LEU A 262 -5.19 -10.23 11.69
N PHE A 263 -5.87 -10.57 12.77
CA PHE A 263 -5.27 -10.88 14.06
C PHE A 263 -5.58 -12.32 14.49
N THR A 264 -4.78 -12.83 15.41
CA THR A 264 -5.08 -14.06 16.16
C THR A 264 -5.71 -13.72 17.50
N ASP A 265 -6.13 -14.73 18.26
CA ASP A 265 -6.61 -14.52 19.64
C ASP A 265 -5.53 -13.94 20.56
N ALA A 266 -4.25 -14.16 20.27
CA ALA A 266 -3.14 -13.65 21.07
C ALA A 266 -3.03 -12.12 21.04
N ALA A 267 -3.32 -11.51 19.88
CA ALA A 267 -3.30 -10.05 19.73
C ALA A 267 -4.43 -9.32 20.48
N ASN A 268 -5.47 -10.04 20.91
CA ASN A 268 -6.63 -9.48 21.61
C ASN A 268 -6.47 -9.48 23.15
N GLN A 269 -5.24 -9.54 23.67
CA GLN A 269 -5.00 -9.66 25.12
C GLN A 269 -4.81 -8.34 25.86
N THR A 270 -4.53 -7.23 25.16
CA THR A 270 -4.23 -5.93 25.80
C THR A 270 -5.02 -4.79 25.15
N SER A 271 -5.31 -3.73 25.94
CA SER A 271 -6.04 -2.54 25.46
C SER A 271 -5.25 -1.69 24.47
N ASP A 272 -3.93 -1.86 24.43
CA ASP A 272 -3.01 -1.04 23.64
C ASP A 272 -2.53 -1.78 22.38
N SER A 273 -3.06 -2.99 22.12
CA SER A 273 -2.71 -3.78 20.95
C SER A 273 -3.22 -3.15 19.65
N ASP A 274 -2.64 -3.54 18.52
CA ASP A 274 -3.13 -3.11 17.21
C ASP A 274 -4.58 -3.57 16.95
N TYR A 275 -4.99 -4.70 17.51
CA TYR A 275 -6.38 -5.15 17.49
C TYR A 275 -7.31 -4.14 18.18
N ALA A 276 -6.94 -3.64 19.36
CA ALA A 276 -7.70 -2.63 20.08
C ALA A 276 -7.72 -1.27 19.34
N ARG A 277 -6.59 -0.87 18.75
CA ARG A 277 -6.47 0.34 17.91
C ARG A 277 -7.36 0.25 16.67
N ILE A 278 -7.36 -0.87 15.97
CA ILE A 278 -8.22 -1.10 14.80
C ILE A 278 -9.70 -1.14 15.20
N ASN A 279 -10.07 -1.79 16.30
CA ASN A 279 -11.46 -1.76 16.78
C ASN A 279 -11.93 -0.35 17.14
N THR A 280 -11.06 0.47 17.73
CA THR A 280 -11.35 1.89 17.99
C THR A 280 -11.58 2.64 16.68
N PHE A 281 -10.72 2.43 15.68
CA PHE A 281 -10.90 2.98 14.35
C PHE A 281 -12.24 2.56 13.73
N ILE A 282 -12.57 1.28 13.70
CA ILE A 282 -13.83 0.78 13.10
C ILE A 282 -15.05 1.36 13.81
N ASN A 283 -15.04 1.40 15.14
CA ASN A 283 -16.15 1.98 15.90
C ASN A 283 -16.33 3.47 15.63
N SER A 284 -15.25 4.19 15.35
CA SER A 284 -15.36 5.59 14.93
C SER A 284 -16.11 5.77 13.61
N GLN A 285 -16.16 4.75 12.74
CA GLN A 285 -16.82 4.82 11.42
C GLN A 285 -18.34 4.52 11.46
N ARG A 286 -18.90 4.17 12.62
CA ARG A 286 -20.29 3.67 12.72
C ARG A 286 -21.37 4.68 12.35
N THR A 287 -21.16 5.95 12.64
CA THR A 287 -22.18 7.00 12.51
C THR A 287 -21.62 8.26 11.85
N ILE A 288 -20.85 8.06 10.78
CA ILE A 288 -20.22 9.12 9.97
C ILE A 288 -20.93 9.20 8.61
N GLU A 289 -21.02 10.40 8.03
CA GLU A 289 -21.49 10.62 6.65
C GLU A 289 -20.62 9.83 5.65
N THR A 290 -21.22 9.29 4.60
CA THR A 290 -20.53 8.41 3.63
C THR A 290 -19.29 9.08 3.04
N SER A 291 -19.33 10.39 2.77
CA SER A 291 -18.20 11.13 2.18
C SER A 291 -16.97 11.23 3.10
N GLN A 292 -17.14 11.02 4.41
CA GLN A 292 -16.08 11.07 5.42
C GLN A 292 -15.73 9.68 5.96
N ASN A 293 -16.52 8.67 5.61
CA ASN A 293 -16.34 7.32 6.09
C ASN A 293 -15.17 6.65 5.37
N LYS A 294 -14.32 5.95 6.12
CA LYS A 294 -13.15 5.24 5.60
C LYS A 294 -13.36 3.75 5.39
N LEU A 295 -14.46 3.19 5.86
CA LEU A 295 -14.68 1.74 5.87
C LEU A 295 -16.01 1.32 5.25
N PHE A 296 -17.04 2.13 5.45
CA PHE A 296 -18.42 1.82 5.11
C PHE A 296 -18.94 2.80 4.07
N TYR A 297 -19.72 2.30 3.11
CA TYR A 297 -20.36 3.12 2.11
C TYR A 297 -21.87 2.84 2.06
N ASP A 298 -22.64 3.90 1.96
CA ASP A 298 -24.06 3.81 1.65
C ASP A 298 -24.51 4.94 0.71
N GLU A 299 -25.30 4.56 -0.29
CA GLU A 299 -25.83 5.46 -1.33
C GLU A 299 -26.79 6.52 -0.78
N SER A 300 -27.39 6.30 0.40
CA SER A 300 -28.20 7.31 1.08
C SER A 300 -27.40 8.50 1.59
N GLY A 301 -26.06 8.42 1.53
CA GLY A 301 -25.14 9.45 1.98
C GLY A 301 -24.74 9.33 3.46
N LYS A 302 -25.31 8.37 4.20
CA LYS A 302 -25.07 8.23 5.65
C LYS A 302 -24.97 6.77 6.09
N VAL A 303 -23.94 6.47 6.86
CA VAL A 303 -23.75 5.16 7.53
C VAL A 303 -24.27 5.25 8.95
N GLN A 304 -25.08 4.27 9.38
CA GLN A 304 -25.65 4.23 10.74
C GLN A 304 -25.63 2.81 11.32
N VAL A 305 -24.64 2.51 12.14
CA VAL A 305 -24.55 1.27 12.93
C VAL A 305 -24.77 1.61 14.41
N GLY A 306 -25.95 1.27 14.92
CA GLY A 306 -26.38 1.66 16.28
C GLY A 306 -25.64 0.90 17.40
N SER A 307 -25.26 -0.35 17.15
CA SER A 307 -24.58 -1.20 18.12
C SER A 307 -23.05 -1.06 18.04
N PRO A 308 -22.32 -1.23 19.16
CA PRO A 308 -20.88 -1.36 19.14
C PRO A 308 -20.40 -2.53 18.27
N ILE A 309 -19.29 -2.33 17.57
CA ILE A 309 -18.64 -3.35 16.76
C ILE A 309 -17.51 -3.97 17.59
N ASN A 310 -17.53 -5.28 17.74
CA ASN A 310 -16.48 -6.08 18.38
C ASN A 310 -16.72 -7.57 18.08
N LYS A 311 -15.80 -8.45 18.50
CA LYS A 311 -15.90 -9.91 18.27
C LYS A 311 -17.16 -10.57 18.85
N ASP A 312 -17.81 -9.94 19.82
CA ASP A 312 -19.00 -10.44 20.52
C ASP A 312 -20.29 -9.77 20.01
N MET A 313 -20.23 -9.02 18.90
CA MET A 313 -21.40 -8.34 18.32
C MET A 313 -22.47 -9.33 17.84
N ALA A 314 -23.72 -8.87 17.84
CA ALA A 314 -24.85 -9.64 17.32
C ALA A 314 -24.72 -9.85 15.80
N GLN A 315 -25.27 -10.96 15.30
CA GLN A 315 -25.25 -11.30 13.87
C GLN A 315 -25.86 -10.18 13.00
N ASP A 316 -26.97 -9.58 13.42
CA ASP A 316 -27.60 -8.48 12.68
C ASP A 316 -26.66 -7.27 12.52
N THR A 317 -25.80 -7.01 13.53
CA THR A 317 -24.79 -5.94 13.46
C THR A 317 -23.68 -6.31 12.50
N LEU A 318 -23.22 -7.56 12.52
CA LEU A 318 -22.24 -8.07 11.56
C LEU A 318 -22.76 -7.98 10.13
N ASP A 319 -24.00 -8.40 9.88
CA ASP A 319 -24.63 -8.40 8.56
C ASP A 319 -24.78 -6.98 8.03
N GLN A 320 -25.20 -6.04 8.90
CA GLN A 320 -25.28 -4.63 8.54
C GLN A 320 -23.91 -4.06 8.16
N CYS A 321 -22.89 -4.30 8.97
CA CYS A 321 -21.53 -3.81 8.68
C CYS A 321 -20.95 -4.43 7.41
N SER A 322 -21.18 -5.74 7.22
CA SER A 322 -20.72 -6.46 6.02
C SER A 322 -21.37 -5.91 4.75
N ASN A 323 -22.66 -5.55 4.80
CA ASN A 323 -23.33 -4.91 3.67
C ASN A 323 -22.68 -3.57 3.32
N TYR A 324 -22.48 -2.68 4.29
CA TYR A 324 -21.83 -1.38 4.02
C TYR A 324 -20.37 -1.53 3.55
N TYR A 325 -19.64 -2.50 4.08
CA TYR A 325 -18.27 -2.78 3.67
C TYR A 325 -18.20 -3.29 2.23
N ASN A 326 -19.06 -4.24 1.86
CA ASN A 326 -19.10 -4.78 0.50
C ASN A 326 -19.50 -3.70 -0.53
N LYS A 327 -20.42 -2.80 -0.17
CA LYS A 327 -20.72 -1.62 -1.00
C LYS A 327 -19.53 -0.69 -1.15
N ALA A 328 -18.70 -0.55 -0.11
CA ALA A 328 -17.47 0.24 -0.19
C ALA A 328 -16.42 -0.43 -1.10
N ASP A 329 -16.26 -1.75 -1.01
CA ASP A 329 -15.41 -2.53 -1.93
C ASP A 329 -15.84 -2.33 -3.38
N GLU A 330 -17.15 -2.44 -3.65
CA GLU A 330 -17.74 -2.17 -4.96
C GLU A 330 -17.45 -0.75 -5.45
N TYR A 331 -17.59 0.23 -4.56
CA TYR A 331 -17.32 1.62 -4.87
C TYR A 331 -15.85 1.84 -5.25
N ILE A 332 -14.91 1.31 -4.46
CA ILE A 332 -13.47 1.38 -4.77
C ILE A 332 -13.21 0.72 -6.12
N GLY A 333 -13.69 -0.51 -6.32
CA GLY A 333 -13.48 -1.29 -7.53
C GLY A 333 -14.07 -0.69 -8.81
N THR A 334 -15.16 0.07 -8.66
CA THR A 334 -15.83 0.73 -9.77
C THR A 334 -15.11 2.02 -10.15
N ASN A 335 -14.71 2.80 -9.14
CA ASN A 335 -14.26 4.18 -9.32
C ASN A 335 -12.73 4.33 -9.42
N ALA A 336 -11.93 3.45 -8.82
CA ALA A 336 -10.48 3.43 -9.03
C ALA A 336 -10.10 2.64 -10.30
N LYS A 337 -9.05 3.11 -10.98
CA LYS A 337 -8.35 2.34 -12.03
C LYS A 337 -7.03 1.80 -11.50
N TYR A 338 -6.37 2.56 -10.63
CA TYR A 338 -5.12 2.21 -9.99
C TYR A 338 -5.10 2.68 -8.55
N ILE A 339 -4.30 2.02 -7.73
CA ILE A 339 -3.97 2.50 -6.39
C ILE A 339 -2.48 2.75 -6.36
N TYR A 340 -2.11 3.93 -5.90
CA TYR A 340 -0.73 4.33 -5.83
C TYR A 340 -0.33 4.58 -4.37
N VAL A 341 0.79 3.98 -3.97
CA VAL A 341 1.33 4.09 -2.61
C VAL A 341 2.61 4.91 -2.63
N GLY A 342 2.53 6.16 -2.19
CA GLY A 342 3.67 7.07 -2.03
C GLY A 342 4.46 6.78 -0.75
N ILE A 343 5.79 6.66 -0.84
CA ILE A 343 6.69 6.71 0.33
C ILE A 343 7.44 8.01 0.37
N LYS A 344 7.46 8.62 1.56
CA LYS A 344 8.35 9.73 1.89
C LYS A 344 9.19 9.38 3.12
N ALA A 345 10.51 9.47 2.99
CA ALA A 345 11.43 9.56 4.12
C ALA A 345 11.64 11.04 4.46
N ASN A 346 11.59 11.38 5.76
CA ASN A 346 11.71 12.72 6.32
C ASN A 346 12.95 12.84 7.21
#